data_AF-A0A7G8ZLT8-F1
#
_entry.id   AF-A0A7G8ZLT8-F1
#
_cell.length_a   1.000
_cell.length_b   1.000
_cell.length_c   1.000
_cell.angle_alpha   90.00
_cell.angle_beta   90.00
_cell.angle_gamma   90.00
#
_symmetry.space_group_name_H-M   'P 1'
#
loop_
_entity.id
_entity.type
_entity.pdbx_description
1 polymer ?
#
loop_
_entity_poly.entity_id
_entity_poly.type
_entity_poly.pdbx_seq_one_letter_code
_entity_poly.pdbx_strand_id
1 'polypeptide(L)'
;MKRLLFAAAASVAFTSMAFAQARDHDRYEACLSGVEANPDAAYEEALAWRFEGGGWPARHCVARALIALGEEAEGAFRLQALAEAPDGGPAAMKVLYLAEAGEAWMSSGHPEEARRVYSRAVEFSPQSAPLWLGRARAAAEMGEWAAVEADAAQAISHEPQNFEGWRTRAQARLELGDLDAAEADMQRALSLTTTDEETVSVLLIRGHINEARRTGG
;
A
#
# COMPACT_ATOMS: atom_id res chain seq x y z
N MET A 1 9.21 41.55 52.14
CA MET A 1 10.17 40.71 51.39
C MET A 1 9.84 39.24 51.62
N LYS A 2 9.20 38.55 50.65
CA LYS A 2 9.17 37.09 50.54
C LYS A 2 9.10 36.75 49.05
N ARG A 3 10.24 36.39 48.47
CA ARG A 3 10.37 35.68 47.19
C ARG A 3 10.48 34.19 47.50
N LEU A 4 10.28 33.35 46.46
CA LEU A 4 10.70 31.94 46.29
C LEU A 4 9.70 30.90 46.88
N LEU A 5 9.23 29.84 46.20
CA LEU A 5 9.62 29.14 44.96
C LEU A 5 8.40 28.44 44.32
N PHE A 6 8.27 28.50 42.99
CA PHE A 6 7.51 27.55 42.18
C PHE A 6 8.24 27.35 40.85
N ALA A 7 9.16 26.38 40.77
CA ALA A 7 9.72 25.89 39.50
C ALA A 7 10.54 24.60 39.76
N ALA A 8 9.90 23.42 39.70
CA ALA A 8 10.62 22.14 39.64
C ALA A 8 9.82 20.96 39.04
N ALA A 9 8.52 21.11 38.76
CA ALA A 9 7.70 19.98 38.28
C ALA A 9 7.69 19.79 36.75
N ALA A 10 8.14 20.77 35.97
CA ALA A 10 8.03 20.74 34.50
C ALA A 10 9.14 19.92 33.78
N SER A 11 10.28 19.65 34.44
CA SER A 11 11.45 19.01 33.80
C SER A 11 11.39 17.48 33.78
N VAL A 12 10.71 16.84 34.73
CA VAL A 12 10.64 15.37 34.87
C VAL A 12 9.59 14.75 33.92
N ALA A 13 8.47 15.43 33.71
CA ALA A 13 7.41 14.94 32.81
C ALA A 13 7.88 14.91 31.34
N PHE A 14 8.62 15.93 30.91
CA PHE A 14 9.13 16.05 29.54
C PHE A 14 10.17 14.97 29.20
N THR A 15 11.04 14.64 30.16
CA THR A 15 12.02 13.54 30.01
C THR A 15 11.33 12.19 29.95
N SER A 16 10.34 11.91 30.83
CA SER A 16 9.61 10.64 30.82
C SER A 16 8.85 10.36 29.51
N MET A 17 8.29 11.41 28.90
CA MET A 17 7.55 11.31 27.63
C MET A 17 8.49 11.04 26.44
N ALA A 18 9.66 11.67 26.41
CA ALA A 18 10.66 11.43 25.36
C ALA A 18 11.24 10.00 25.43
N PHE A 19 11.47 9.47 26.64
CA PHE A 19 11.91 8.08 26.81
C PHE A 19 10.82 7.06 26.42
N ALA A 20 9.54 7.36 26.68
CA ALA A 20 8.43 6.51 26.23
C ALA A 20 8.32 6.49 24.70
N GLN A 21 8.41 7.65 24.04
CA GLN A 21 8.41 7.74 22.57
C GLN A 21 9.58 7.02 21.92
N ALA A 22 10.79 7.14 22.47
CA ALA A 22 11.96 6.42 21.97
C ALA A 22 11.78 4.90 22.11
N ARG A 23 11.27 4.43 23.26
CA ARG A 23 10.99 3.01 23.47
C ARG A 23 9.91 2.48 22.53
N ASP A 24 8.86 3.25 22.29
CA ASP A 24 7.80 2.86 21.35
C ASP A 24 8.29 2.83 19.91
N HIS A 25 9.21 3.72 19.53
CA HIS A 25 9.88 3.67 18.23
C HIS A 25 10.75 2.42 18.08
N ASP A 26 11.60 2.12 19.06
CA ASP A 26 12.46 0.93 19.03
C ASP A 26 11.64 -0.36 18.99
N ARG A 27 10.55 -0.43 19.77
CA ARG A 27 9.59 -1.56 19.73
C ARG A 27 8.90 -1.67 18.38
N TYR A 28 8.54 -0.55 17.77
CA TYR A 28 7.91 -0.54 16.45
C TYR A 28 8.84 -1.11 15.38
N GLU A 29 10.08 -0.62 15.32
CA GLU A 29 11.10 -1.12 14.38
C GLU A 29 11.40 -2.62 14.61
N ALA A 30 11.54 -3.03 15.87
CA ALA A 30 11.73 -4.43 16.24
C ALA A 30 10.57 -5.29 15.73
N CYS A 31 9.33 -4.86 15.95
CA CYS A 31 8.17 -5.54 15.43
C CYS A 31 8.18 -5.62 13.88
N LEU A 32 8.44 -4.52 13.17
CA LEU A 32 8.42 -4.52 11.71
C LEU A 32 9.43 -5.51 11.13
N SER A 33 10.63 -5.60 11.73
CA SER A 33 11.64 -6.61 11.35
C SER A 33 11.25 -8.03 11.79
N GLY A 34 10.56 -8.17 12.93
CA GLY A 34 10.16 -9.45 13.50
C GLY A 34 9.06 -10.14 12.70
N VAL A 35 8.15 -9.38 12.07
CA VAL A 35 7.06 -9.94 11.25
C VAL A 35 7.59 -10.83 10.12
N GLU A 36 8.68 -10.46 9.47
CA GLU A 36 9.27 -11.24 8.38
C GLU A 36 10.06 -12.46 8.89
N ALA A 37 10.67 -12.36 10.07
CA ALA A 37 11.54 -13.39 10.62
C ALA A 37 10.79 -14.47 11.42
N ASN A 38 9.81 -14.06 12.24
CA ASN A 38 9.01 -14.92 13.10
C ASN A 38 7.64 -14.25 13.38
N PRO A 39 6.66 -14.44 12.49
CA PRO A 39 5.38 -13.74 12.57
C PRO A 39 4.55 -14.13 13.80
N ASP A 40 4.66 -15.38 14.29
CA ASP A 40 3.98 -15.82 15.52
C ASP A 40 4.50 -15.05 16.74
N ALA A 41 5.81 -14.96 16.93
CA ALA A 41 6.39 -14.22 18.04
C ALA A 41 6.09 -12.71 17.94
N ALA A 42 6.18 -12.15 16.73
CA ALA A 42 5.83 -10.75 16.48
C ALA A 42 4.35 -10.47 16.82
N TYR A 43 3.45 -11.40 16.52
CA TYR A 43 2.03 -11.28 16.86
C TYR A 43 1.80 -11.27 18.37
N GLU A 44 2.40 -12.21 19.11
CA GLU A 44 2.30 -12.28 20.58
C GLU A 44 2.84 -11.01 21.25
N GLU A 45 4.03 -10.56 20.82
CA GLU A 45 4.65 -9.33 21.33
C GLU A 45 3.81 -8.10 21.01
N ALA A 46 3.26 -7.99 19.80
CA ALA A 46 2.41 -6.89 19.40
C ALA A 46 1.09 -6.84 20.19
N LEU A 47 0.50 -7.99 20.50
CA LEU A 47 -0.68 -8.09 21.37
C LEU A 47 -0.37 -7.65 22.80
N ALA A 48 0.77 -8.08 23.36
CA ALA A 48 1.22 -7.66 24.68
C ALA A 48 1.44 -6.14 24.72
N TRP A 49 2.13 -5.59 23.73
CA TRP A 49 2.36 -4.15 23.62
C TRP A 49 1.06 -3.36 23.47
N ARG A 50 0.10 -3.87 22.71
CA ARG A 50 -1.24 -3.27 22.60
C ARG A 50 -1.94 -3.23 23.96
N PHE A 51 -1.86 -4.30 24.76
CA PHE A 51 -2.42 -4.34 26.11
C PHE A 51 -1.73 -3.35 27.06
N GLU A 52 -0.44 -3.13 26.88
CA GLU A 52 0.36 -2.13 27.62
C GLU A 52 0.08 -0.67 27.18
N GLY A 53 -0.80 -0.45 26.20
CA GLY A 53 -1.14 0.90 25.73
C GLY A 53 -0.29 1.39 24.55
N GLY A 54 0.35 0.49 23.80
CA GLY A 54 1.21 0.79 22.65
C GLY A 54 0.57 1.45 21.44
N GLY A 55 -0.68 1.92 21.55
CA GLY A 55 -1.33 2.80 20.56
C GLY A 55 -1.46 2.22 19.15
N TRP A 56 -1.40 3.10 18.15
CA TRP A 56 -1.45 2.72 16.73
C TRP A 56 -0.26 1.87 16.27
N PRO A 57 0.99 2.05 16.75
CA PRO A 57 2.10 1.21 16.32
C PRO A 57 1.88 -0.27 16.66
N ALA A 58 1.43 -0.56 17.89
CA ALA A 58 1.10 -1.93 18.29
C ALA A 58 -0.06 -2.52 17.48
N ARG A 59 -1.10 -1.72 17.20
CA ARG A 59 -2.24 -2.16 16.36
C ARG A 59 -1.84 -2.45 14.92
N HIS A 60 -0.93 -1.65 14.36
CA HIS A 60 -0.37 -1.87 13.04
C HIS A 60 0.43 -3.18 12.99
N CYS A 61 1.30 -3.38 13.98
CA CYS A 61 2.08 -4.59 14.18
C CYS A 61 1.22 -5.87 14.25
N VAL A 62 0.15 -5.85 15.07
CA VAL A 62 -0.80 -6.97 15.15
C VAL A 62 -1.38 -7.31 13.77
N ALA A 63 -1.77 -6.29 13.00
CA ALA A 63 -2.37 -6.51 11.69
C ALA A 63 -1.36 -7.06 10.67
N ARG A 64 -0.14 -6.52 10.64
CA ARG A 64 0.94 -7.03 9.77
C ARG A 64 1.37 -8.44 10.11
N ALA A 65 1.46 -8.77 11.40
CA ALA A 65 1.77 -10.13 11.83
C ALA A 65 0.69 -11.14 11.39
N LEU A 66 -0.60 -10.77 11.47
CA LEU A 66 -1.69 -11.61 10.94
C LEU A 66 -1.57 -11.84 9.43
N ILE A 67 -1.23 -10.80 8.65
CA ILE A 67 -0.99 -10.96 7.20
C ILE A 67 0.15 -11.96 6.96
N ALA A 68 1.26 -11.83 7.70
CA ALA A 68 2.40 -12.74 7.57
C ALA A 68 2.08 -14.18 8.04
N LEU A 69 1.09 -14.37 8.90
CA LEU A 69 0.59 -15.69 9.32
C LEU A 69 -0.38 -16.33 8.31
N GLY A 70 -0.72 -15.64 7.21
CA GLY A 70 -1.69 -16.11 6.21
C GLY A 70 -3.15 -15.83 6.61
N GLU A 71 -3.37 -14.92 7.56
CA GLU A 71 -4.69 -14.40 7.91
C GLU A 71 -4.90 -13.03 7.24
N GLU A 72 -4.67 -12.95 5.92
CA GLU A 72 -4.53 -11.68 5.21
C GLU A 72 -5.82 -10.86 5.24
N ALA A 73 -6.98 -11.50 5.11
CA ALA A 73 -8.29 -10.83 5.19
C ALA A 73 -8.51 -10.18 6.57
N GLU A 74 -8.15 -10.87 7.66
CA GLU A 74 -8.28 -10.32 9.00
C GLU A 74 -7.30 -9.16 9.23
N GLY A 75 -6.05 -9.34 8.80
CA GLY A 75 -5.04 -8.29 8.85
C GLY A 75 -5.46 -7.03 8.07
N ALA A 76 -5.95 -7.21 6.84
CA ALA A 76 -6.47 -6.14 6.00
C ALA A 76 -7.64 -5.39 6.66
N PHE A 77 -8.60 -6.12 7.24
CA PHE A 77 -9.71 -5.53 7.97
C PHE A 77 -9.23 -4.68 9.16
N ARG A 78 -8.23 -5.16 9.91
CA ARG A 78 -7.65 -4.45 11.05
C ARG A 78 -6.90 -3.19 10.63
N LEU A 79 -6.17 -3.23 9.52
CA LEU A 79 -5.50 -2.07 8.92
C LEU A 79 -6.51 -1.01 8.48
N GLN A 80 -7.58 -1.40 7.80
CA GLN A 80 -8.66 -0.49 7.40
C GLN A 80 -9.30 0.17 8.63
N ALA A 81 -9.62 -0.61 9.67
CA ALA A 81 -10.18 -0.08 10.91
C ALA A 81 -9.20 0.87 11.62
N LEU A 82 -7.89 0.61 11.55
CA LEU A 82 -6.86 1.49 12.09
C LEU A 82 -6.76 2.81 11.31
N ALA A 83 -6.87 2.77 9.99
CA ALA A 83 -6.85 3.97 9.14
C ALA A 83 -8.01 4.93 9.47
N GLU A 84 -9.21 4.41 9.70
CA GLU A 84 -10.39 5.21 10.03
C GLU A 84 -10.42 5.67 11.50
N ALA A 85 -9.63 5.05 12.38
CA ALA A 85 -9.63 5.39 13.80
C ALA A 85 -9.11 6.83 14.05
N PRO A 86 -9.74 7.61 14.96
CA PRO A 86 -9.25 8.93 15.33
C PRO A 86 -7.83 8.91 15.93
N ASP A 87 -7.49 7.82 16.61
CA ASP A 87 -6.19 7.57 17.26
C ASP A 87 -5.25 6.71 16.39
N GLY A 88 -5.57 6.50 15.11
CA GLY A 88 -4.82 5.65 14.17
C GLY A 88 -3.42 6.14 13.79
N GLY A 89 -2.97 7.24 14.36
CA GLY A 89 -1.67 7.84 14.06
C GLY A 89 -1.71 8.88 12.94
N PRO A 90 -0.53 9.29 12.44
CA PRO A 90 -0.40 10.35 11.43
C PRO A 90 -1.12 10.01 10.11
N ALA A 91 -1.53 11.04 9.36
CA ALA A 91 -2.19 10.85 8.07
C ALA A 91 -1.38 9.99 7.08
N ALA A 92 -0.05 10.16 7.06
CA ALA A 92 0.83 9.33 6.23
C ALA A 92 0.73 7.83 6.58
N MET A 93 0.61 7.50 7.87
CA MET A 93 0.43 6.12 8.30
C MET A 93 -0.94 5.57 7.87
N LYS A 94 -1.99 6.39 7.88
CA LYS A 94 -3.32 5.96 7.40
C LYS A 94 -3.30 5.57 5.92
N VAL A 95 -2.56 6.32 5.09
CA VAL A 95 -2.36 5.96 3.68
C VAL A 95 -1.61 4.64 3.57
N LEU A 96 -0.55 4.44 4.37
CA LEU A 96 0.20 3.19 4.40
C LEU A 96 -0.69 2.00 4.77
N TYR A 97 -1.51 2.09 5.82
CA TYR A 97 -2.40 1.00 6.22
C TYR A 97 -3.40 0.64 5.12
N LEU A 98 -3.95 1.64 4.42
CA LEU A 98 -4.90 1.40 3.33
C LEU A 98 -4.22 0.73 2.14
N ALA A 99 -2.96 1.07 1.84
CA ALA A 99 -2.18 0.42 0.81
C ALA A 99 -1.85 -1.03 1.18
N GLU A 100 -1.35 -1.27 2.40
CA GLU A 100 -1.07 -2.62 2.90
C GLU A 100 -2.35 -3.48 2.99
N ALA A 101 -3.48 -2.89 3.41
CA ALA A 101 -4.78 -3.56 3.39
C ALA A 101 -5.22 -3.91 1.96
N GLY A 102 -4.94 -3.04 0.99
CA GLY A 102 -5.23 -3.29 -0.42
C GLY A 102 -4.51 -4.52 -0.94
N GLU A 103 -3.20 -4.60 -0.69
CA GLU A 103 -2.39 -5.76 -1.09
C GLU A 103 -2.87 -7.05 -0.39
N ALA A 104 -3.20 -6.99 0.91
CA ALA A 104 -3.70 -8.14 1.66
C ALA A 104 -5.11 -8.60 1.23
N TRP A 105 -5.99 -7.69 0.83
CA TRP A 105 -7.26 -8.05 0.20
C TRP A 105 -7.05 -8.70 -1.17
N MET A 106 -6.09 -8.21 -1.96
CA MET A 106 -5.73 -8.83 -3.24
C MET A 106 -5.18 -10.24 -3.05
N SER A 107 -4.25 -10.45 -2.10
CA SER A 107 -3.66 -11.77 -1.86
C SER A 107 -4.66 -12.80 -1.33
N SER A 108 -5.70 -12.35 -0.61
CA SER A 108 -6.79 -13.20 -0.14
C SER A 108 -7.93 -13.39 -1.14
N GLY A 109 -7.84 -12.84 -2.36
CA GLY A 109 -8.84 -13.03 -3.41
C GLY A 109 -10.11 -12.18 -3.26
N HIS A 110 -10.00 -11.00 -2.64
CA HIS A 110 -11.10 -10.07 -2.37
C HIS A 110 -10.89 -8.73 -3.12
N PRO A 111 -10.99 -8.70 -4.45
CA PRO A 111 -10.67 -7.51 -5.25
C PRO A 111 -11.66 -6.36 -5.01
N GLU A 112 -12.91 -6.61 -4.67
CA GLU A 112 -13.87 -5.54 -4.33
C GLU A 112 -13.46 -4.79 -3.05
N GLU A 113 -12.98 -5.51 -2.03
CA GLU A 113 -12.45 -4.97 -0.78
C GLU A 113 -11.19 -4.15 -1.06
N ALA A 114 -10.27 -4.70 -1.85
CA ALA A 114 -9.06 -4.01 -2.29
C ALA A 114 -9.38 -2.69 -3.01
N ARG A 115 -10.32 -2.71 -3.96
CA ARG A 115 -10.78 -1.50 -4.67
C ARG A 115 -11.30 -0.45 -3.69
N ARG A 116 -12.06 -0.83 -2.66
CA ARG A 116 -12.58 0.11 -1.66
C ARG A 116 -11.46 0.78 -0.87
N VAL A 117 -10.49 0.02 -0.38
CA VAL A 117 -9.38 0.61 0.41
C VAL A 117 -8.44 1.44 -0.45
N TYR A 118 -8.13 1.05 -1.69
CA TYR A 118 -7.36 1.90 -2.60
C TYR A 118 -8.12 3.15 -3.01
N SER A 119 -9.44 3.07 -3.22
CA SER A 119 -10.27 4.27 -3.48
C SER A 119 -10.16 5.26 -2.33
N ARG A 120 -10.19 4.76 -1.09
CA ARG A 120 -9.97 5.59 0.09
C ARG A 120 -8.54 6.15 0.14
N ALA A 121 -7.54 5.34 -0.20
CA ALA A 121 -6.14 5.76 -0.20
C ALA A 121 -5.86 6.90 -1.20
N VAL A 122 -6.42 6.83 -2.41
CA VAL A 122 -6.26 7.90 -3.42
C VAL A 122 -6.98 9.19 -3.04
N GLU A 123 -8.03 9.16 -2.21
CA GLU A 123 -8.61 10.39 -1.65
C GLU A 123 -7.62 11.12 -0.71
N PHE A 124 -6.80 10.36 0.02
CA PHE A 124 -5.79 10.92 0.91
C PHE A 124 -4.50 11.34 0.19
N SER A 125 -4.11 10.60 -0.86
CA SER A 125 -2.88 10.84 -1.60
C SER A 125 -3.11 10.67 -3.11
N PRO A 126 -3.86 11.61 -3.74
CA PRO A 126 -4.26 11.50 -5.15
C PRO A 126 -3.09 11.53 -6.11
N GLN A 127 -1.91 12.01 -5.70
CA GLN A 127 -0.72 12.08 -6.53
C GLN A 127 0.13 10.80 -6.52
N SER A 128 -0.24 9.78 -5.75
CA SER A 128 0.56 8.55 -5.64
C SER A 128 0.19 7.57 -6.75
N ALA A 129 1.09 7.40 -7.73
CA ALA A 129 0.84 6.44 -8.82
C ALA A 129 0.66 4.98 -8.32
N PRO A 130 1.42 4.49 -7.32
CA PRO A 130 1.20 3.15 -6.77
C PRO A 130 -0.23 2.89 -6.26
N LEU A 131 -0.91 3.89 -5.67
CA LEU A 131 -2.27 3.72 -5.17
C LEU A 131 -3.30 3.58 -6.30
N TRP A 132 -3.14 4.36 -7.38
CA TRP A 132 -3.95 4.20 -8.58
C TRP A 132 -3.70 2.85 -9.24
N LEU A 133 -2.44 2.41 -9.31
CA LEU A 133 -2.08 1.11 -9.87
C LEU A 133 -2.62 -0.06 -9.04
N GLY A 134 -2.62 0.05 -7.71
CA GLY A 134 -3.27 -0.93 -6.82
C GLY A 134 -4.77 -1.02 -7.08
N ARG A 135 -5.45 0.13 -7.25
CA ARG A 135 -6.87 0.16 -7.63
C ARG A 135 -7.13 -0.43 -9.02
N ALA A 136 -6.27 -0.14 -9.99
CA ALA A 136 -6.31 -0.71 -11.32
C ALA A 136 -6.11 -2.24 -11.29
N ARG A 137 -5.23 -2.75 -10.43
CA ARG A 137 -5.02 -4.19 -10.22
C ARG A 137 -6.29 -4.87 -9.71
N ALA A 138 -6.94 -4.28 -8.72
CA ALA A 138 -8.23 -4.76 -8.22
C ALA A 138 -9.30 -4.76 -9.33
N ALA A 139 -9.39 -3.69 -10.13
CA ALA A 139 -10.30 -3.61 -11.26
C ALA A 139 -10.02 -4.67 -12.34
N ALA A 140 -8.76 -4.99 -12.60
CA ALA A 140 -8.35 -6.01 -13.56
C ALA A 140 -8.80 -7.42 -13.14
N GLU A 141 -8.68 -7.79 -11.85
CA GLU A 141 -9.20 -9.07 -11.34
C GLU A 141 -10.72 -9.20 -11.49
N MET A 142 -11.44 -8.07 -11.50
CA MET A 142 -12.88 -8.01 -11.77
C MET A 142 -13.23 -7.91 -13.27
N GLY A 143 -12.24 -7.87 -14.17
CA GLY A 143 -12.43 -7.71 -15.61
C GLY A 143 -12.91 -6.31 -16.03
N GLU A 144 -12.80 -5.31 -15.16
CA GLU A 144 -13.26 -3.94 -15.38
C GLU A 144 -12.24 -3.10 -16.17
N TRP A 145 -11.87 -3.54 -17.39
CA TRP A 145 -10.75 -2.98 -18.15
C TRP A 145 -10.85 -1.48 -18.46
N ALA A 146 -12.05 -0.93 -18.61
CA ALA A 146 -12.25 0.52 -18.76
C ALA A 146 -11.85 1.30 -17.48
N ALA A 147 -12.07 0.72 -16.30
CA ALA A 147 -11.62 1.30 -15.04
C ALA A 147 -10.10 1.17 -14.88
N VAL A 148 -9.52 0.04 -15.33
CA VAL A 148 -8.06 -0.16 -15.38
C VAL A 148 -7.40 0.92 -16.25
N GLU A 149 -7.94 1.20 -17.44
CA GLU A 149 -7.41 2.26 -18.32
C GLU A 149 -7.47 3.64 -17.65
N ALA A 150 -8.60 3.98 -17.02
CA ALA A 150 -8.78 5.26 -16.35
C ALA A 150 -7.80 5.44 -15.18
N ASP A 151 -7.61 4.42 -14.34
CA ASP A 151 -6.70 4.46 -13.20
C ASP A 151 -5.23 4.48 -13.65
N ALA A 152 -4.88 3.71 -14.68
CA ALA A 152 -3.54 3.77 -15.27
C ALA A 152 -3.25 5.16 -15.87
N ALA A 153 -4.25 5.83 -16.45
CA ALA A 153 -4.10 7.20 -16.93
C ALA A 153 -3.85 8.20 -15.78
N GLN A 154 -4.51 8.03 -14.63
CA GLN A 154 -4.20 8.83 -13.43
C GLN A 154 -2.76 8.59 -12.96
N ALA A 155 -2.34 7.33 -12.86
CA ALA A 155 -0.97 6.97 -12.49
C ALA A 155 0.07 7.62 -13.42
N ILE A 156 -0.13 7.53 -14.75
CA ILE A 156 0.75 8.17 -15.75
C ILE A 156 0.77 9.69 -15.60
N SER A 157 -0.37 10.32 -15.29
CA SER A 157 -0.45 11.78 -15.15
C SER A 157 0.39 12.31 -13.98
N HIS A 158 0.55 11.51 -12.93
CA HIS A 158 1.33 11.86 -11.74
C HIS A 158 2.80 11.43 -11.86
N GLU A 159 3.06 10.24 -12.41
CA GLU A 159 4.41 9.68 -12.56
C GLU A 159 4.64 9.19 -14.01
N PRO A 160 4.83 10.11 -14.98
CA PRO A 160 4.93 9.75 -16.40
C PRO A 160 6.21 8.96 -16.78
N GLN A 161 7.17 8.86 -15.85
CA GLN A 161 8.40 8.08 -16.00
C GLN A 161 8.32 6.71 -15.33
N ASN A 162 7.22 6.39 -14.64
CA ASN A 162 6.98 5.06 -14.12
C ASN A 162 6.44 4.16 -15.25
N PHE A 163 7.20 3.13 -15.62
CA PHE A 163 6.83 2.23 -16.72
C PHE A 163 5.54 1.46 -16.42
N GLU A 164 5.22 1.19 -15.14
CA GLU A 164 4.07 0.39 -14.75
C GLU A 164 2.74 1.04 -15.17
N GLY A 165 2.63 2.37 -15.08
CA GLY A 165 1.45 3.11 -15.56
C GLY A 165 1.17 2.83 -17.03
N TRP A 166 2.20 2.96 -17.86
CA TRP A 166 2.12 2.70 -19.29
C TRP A 166 1.84 1.22 -19.59
N ARG A 167 2.52 0.29 -18.90
CA ARG A 167 2.30 -1.15 -19.06
C ARG A 167 0.87 -1.55 -18.69
N THR A 168 0.33 -1.06 -17.57
CA THR A 168 -1.03 -1.34 -17.12
C THR A 168 -2.06 -0.77 -18.09
N ARG A 169 -1.84 0.45 -18.62
CA ARG A 169 -2.75 1.02 -19.63
C ARG A 169 -2.70 0.26 -20.95
N ALA A 170 -1.51 -0.18 -21.38
CA ALA A 170 -1.34 -1.03 -22.55
C ALA A 170 -2.13 -2.35 -22.41
N GLN A 171 -2.05 -3.00 -21.25
CA GLN A 171 -2.84 -4.20 -20.95
C GLN A 171 -4.34 -3.91 -21.01
N ALA A 172 -4.81 -2.82 -20.39
CA ALA A 172 -6.22 -2.46 -20.44
C ALA A 172 -6.72 -2.24 -21.88
N ARG A 173 -5.94 -1.52 -22.70
CA ARG A 173 -6.28 -1.24 -24.11
C ARG A 173 -6.26 -2.49 -24.98
N LEU A 174 -5.34 -3.41 -24.72
CA LEU A 174 -5.31 -4.72 -25.36
C LEU A 174 -6.63 -5.48 -25.10
N GLU A 175 -7.07 -5.53 -23.84
CA GLU A 175 -8.32 -6.22 -23.45
C GLU A 175 -9.58 -5.51 -23.97
N LEU A 176 -9.49 -4.20 -24.19
CA LEU A 176 -10.55 -3.40 -24.83
C LEU A 176 -10.51 -3.47 -26.38
N GLY A 177 -9.51 -4.15 -26.96
CA GLY A 177 -9.35 -4.32 -28.41
C GLY A 177 -8.70 -3.14 -29.14
N ASP A 178 -8.25 -2.10 -28.43
CA ASP A 178 -7.51 -0.98 -29.01
C ASP A 178 -6.02 -1.34 -29.14
N LEU A 179 -5.73 -2.23 -30.09
CA LEU A 179 -4.39 -2.80 -30.28
C LEU A 179 -3.33 -1.76 -30.66
N ASP A 180 -3.71 -0.70 -31.37
CA ASP A 180 -2.79 0.35 -31.79
C ASP A 180 -2.42 1.27 -30.60
N ALA A 181 -3.39 1.64 -29.77
CA ALA A 181 -3.10 2.40 -28.56
C ALA A 181 -2.35 1.55 -27.51
N ALA A 182 -2.65 0.25 -27.43
CA ALA A 182 -1.92 -0.69 -26.59
C ALA A 182 -0.44 -0.81 -27.01
N GLU A 183 -0.16 -0.90 -28.31
CA GLU A 183 1.20 -0.94 -28.84
C GLU A 183 1.97 0.36 -28.51
N ALA A 184 1.35 1.53 -28.68
CA ALA A 184 1.97 2.80 -28.36
C ALA A 184 2.35 2.91 -26.87
N ASP A 185 1.45 2.52 -25.96
CA ASP A 185 1.71 2.53 -24.53
C ASP A 185 2.77 1.50 -24.13
N MET A 186 2.73 0.31 -24.72
CA MET A 186 3.73 -0.73 -24.50
C MET A 186 5.13 -0.28 -24.95
N GLN A 187 5.24 0.40 -26.11
CA GLN A 187 6.52 0.97 -26.55
C GLN A 187 7.03 2.04 -25.59
N ARG A 188 6.13 2.87 -25.06
CA ARG A 188 6.48 3.87 -24.05
C ARG A 188 6.96 3.20 -22.75
N ALA A 189 6.26 2.17 -22.27
CA ALA A 189 6.67 1.39 -21.11
C ALA A 189 8.07 0.78 -21.32
N LEU A 190 8.30 0.15 -22.48
CA LEU A 190 9.58 -0.48 -22.83
C LEU A 190 10.74 0.54 -22.86
N SER A 191 10.48 1.78 -23.25
CA SER A 191 11.50 2.85 -23.23
C SER A 191 11.91 3.30 -21.82
N LEU A 192 11.12 2.94 -20.81
CA LEU A 192 11.28 3.37 -19.42
C LEU A 192 11.80 2.26 -18.50
N THR A 193 11.84 1.01 -18.97
CA THR A 193 12.35 -0.10 -18.18
C THR A 193 13.85 0.05 -17.94
N THR A 194 14.28 -0.27 -16.73
CA THR A 194 15.66 -0.19 -16.26
C THR A 194 16.23 -1.54 -15.87
N THR A 195 15.37 -2.56 -15.69
CA THR A 195 15.78 -3.93 -15.36
C THR A 195 15.28 -4.93 -16.40
N ASP A 196 15.90 -6.11 -16.42
CA ASP A 196 15.48 -7.22 -17.28
C ASP A 196 14.08 -7.73 -16.91
N GLU A 197 13.74 -7.73 -15.62
CA GLU A 197 12.41 -8.15 -15.13
C GLU A 197 11.31 -7.22 -15.65
N GLU A 198 11.50 -5.90 -15.54
CA GLU A 198 10.59 -4.91 -16.08
C GLU A 198 10.44 -5.07 -17.60
N THR A 199 11.57 -5.25 -18.29
CA THR A 199 11.60 -5.46 -19.75
C THR A 199 10.79 -6.69 -20.15
N VAL A 200 11.02 -7.83 -19.49
CA VAL A 200 10.28 -9.07 -19.75
C VAL A 200 8.78 -8.86 -19.54
N SER A 201 8.38 -8.19 -18.46
CA SER A 201 6.96 -7.93 -18.18
C SER A 201 6.26 -7.15 -19.29
N VAL A 202 6.95 -6.17 -19.91
CA VAL A 202 6.41 -5.39 -21.03
C VAL A 202 6.41 -6.21 -22.33
N LEU A 203 7.42 -7.05 -22.55
CA LEU A 203 7.51 -7.90 -23.73
C LEU A 203 6.40 -8.98 -23.79
N LEU A 204 5.86 -9.40 -22.63
CA LEU A 204 4.68 -10.26 -22.59
C LEU A 204 3.46 -9.59 -23.24
N ILE A 205 3.23 -8.30 -22.94
CA ILE A 205 2.16 -7.50 -23.56
C ILE A 205 2.35 -7.45 -25.08
N ARG A 206 3.59 -7.28 -25.55
CA ARG A 206 3.90 -7.32 -27.00
C ARG A 206 3.48 -8.63 -27.64
N GLY A 207 3.77 -9.74 -26.96
CA GLY A 207 3.37 -11.08 -27.41
C GLY A 207 1.86 -11.19 -27.56
N HIS A 208 1.11 -10.74 -26.56
CA HIS A 208 -0.35 -10.77 -26.58
C HIS A 208 -0.96 -9.86 -27.67
N ILE A 209 -0.42 -8.65 -27.88
CA ILE A 209 -0.84 -7.76 -28.96
C ILE A 209 -0.63 -8.42 -30.33
N ASN A 210 0.53 -9.02 -30.56
CA ASN A 210 0.84 -9.70 -31.82
C ASN A 210 -0.09 -10.90 -32.06
N GLU A 211 -0.39 -11.66 -31.01
CA GLU A 211 -1.31 -12.78 -31.08
C GLU A 211 -2.74 -12.31 -31.40
N ALA A 212 -3.24 -11.28 -30.73
CA ALA A 212 -4.56 -10.70 -30.99
C ALA A 212 -4.70 -10.19 -32.44
N ARG A 213 -3.64 -9.56 -32.98
CA ARG A 213 -3.61 -9.15 -34.40
C ARG A 213 -3.63 -10.34 -35.35
N ARG A 214 -2.93 -11.43 -35.01
CA ARG A 214 -2.86 -12.64 -35.83
C ARG A 214 -4.19 -13.38 -35.88
N THR A 215 -4.91 -13.45 -34.77
CA THR A 215 -6.19 -14.14 -34.67
C THR A 215 -7.38 -13.30 -35.13
N GLY A 216 -7.17 -12.03 -35.45
CA GLY A 216 -8.18 -11.13 -36.00
C GLY A 216 -9.22 -10.73 -34.96
N GLY A 217 -8.74 -10.34 -33.76
CA GLY A 217 -9.55 -9.94 -32.59
C GLY A 217 -10.83 -9.19 -32.90
#